data_AF-A0A4Y7WQ27-F1
#
_entry.id   AF-A0A4Y7WQ27-F1
#
_cell.length_a   1.000
_cell.length_b   1.000
_cell.length_c   1.000
_cell.angle_alpha   90.00
_cell.angle_beta   90.00
_cell.angle_gamma   90.00
#
_symmetry.space_group_name_H-M   'P 1'
#
loop_
_entity.id
_entity.type
_entity.pdbx_description
1 polymer ?
#
loop_
_entity_poly.entity_id
_entity_poly.type
_entity_poly.pdbx_seq_one_letter_code
_entity_poly.pdbx_strand_id
1 'polypeptide(L)'
;MPIKIPDHLPAKEKLLKENIFVMDESRAYQQDIRPLKICILNLMPTKQETETQLIRLLGNTPLQIDVSLLHPSSHEPKNTSKEHLQQFYKTISEIKSLKFDGMIITGAPVETLPFDDVHYWDEMKSILDWTTTNVTSTLHICWGAQAALYHHYQIRKRPLNTKLFGIYNHTVNVSNVNLLRGFDDYFLAPHSRHTTIHRQDIEEISDLEVLSSSDEAGVYIASSKDGKRIFVMGHAEYDAHTLKKEYERDIKQGGACQMPINYFPDENPEALPPLQWRAHSNLLFSNWLNYYVYQETPYHLDKS
;
A
#
# COMPACT_ATOMS: atom_id res chain seq x y z
N MET A 1 -16.90 3.09 11.33
CA MET A 1 -17.86 2.62 12.34
C MET A 1 -19.13 2.18 11.62
N PRO A 2 -19.63 0.96 11.84
CA PRO A 2 -20.84 0.48 11.19
C PRO A 2 -22.08 1.25 11.65
N ILE A 3 -23.08 1.29 10.78
CA ILE A 3 -24.41 1.80 11.13
C ILE A 3 -25.16 0.72 11.91
N LYS A 4 -25.74 1.11 13.05
CA LYS A 4 -26.69 0.29 13.81
C LYS A 4 -28.07 0.48 13.18
N ILE A 5 -28.69 -0.61 12.74
CA ILE A 5 -30.05 -0.59 12.19
C ILE A 5 -30.93 -1.62 12.93
N PRO A 6 -32.26 -1.45 12.92
CA PRO A 6 -33.16 -2.46 13.45
C PRO A 6 -33.01 -3.81 12.74
N ASP A 7 -33.04 -4.91 13.50
CA ASP A 7 -32.76 -6.27 13.00
C ASP A 7 -33.66 -6.69 11.82
N HIS A 8 -34.88 -6.15 11.74
CA HIS A 8 -35.89 -6.46 10.72
C HIS A 8 -35.98 -5.42 9.60
N LEU A 9 -35.03 -4.48 9.47
CA LEU A 9 -35.05 -3.51 8.38
C LEU A 9 -34.82 -4.23 7.02
N PRO A 10 -35.75 -4.15 6.04
CA PRO A 10 -35.59 -4.84 4.76
C PRO A 10 -34.33 -4.44 3.98
N ALA A 11 -33.80 -3.24 4.24
CA ALA A 11 -32.54 -2.78 3.65
C ALA A 11 -31.33 -3.64 4.08
N LYS A 12 -31.40 -4.36 5.20
CA LYS A 12 -30.29 -5.18 5.73
C LYS A 12 -29.79 -6.20 4.70
N GLU A 13 -30.68 -6.99 4.10
CA GLU A 13 -30.29 -8.01 3.13
C GLU A 13 -29.68 -7.40 1.86
N LYS A 14 -30.21 -6.25 1.41
CA LYS A 14 -29.69 -5.55 0.24
C LYS A 14 -28.29 -4.98 0.50
N LEU A 15 -28.11 -4.32 1.64
CA LEU A 15 -26.82 -3.76 2.07
C LEU A 15 -25.77 -4.86 2.26
N LEU A 16 -26.12 -6.00 2.85
CA LEU A 16 -25.20 -7.14 2.98
C LEU A 16 -24.77 -7.69 1.62
N LYS A 17 -25.66 -7.76 0.62
CA LYS A 17 -25.31 -8.16 -0.75
C LYS A 17 -24.39 -7.16 -1.46
N GLU A 18 -24.41 -5.90 -1.04
CA GLU A 18 -23.53 -4.82 -1.51
C GLU A 18 -22.23 -4.71 -0.68
N ASN A 19 -21.95 -5.69 0.20
CA ASN A 19 -20.84 -5.68 1.17
C ASN A 19 -20.80 -4.42 2.06
N ILE A 20 -21.99 -3.84 2.30
CA ILE A 20 -22.20 -2.83 3.31
C ILE A 20 -22.35 -3.53 4.66
N PHE A 21 -21.30 -3.43 5.47
CA PHE A 21 -21.32 -3.97 6.82
C PHE A 21 -22.38 -3.27 7.68
N VAL A 22 -23.36 -4.06 8.09
CA VAL A 22 -24.43 -3.67 9.00
C VAL A 22 -24.25 -4.45 10.29
N MET A 23 -24.35 -3.78 11.44
CA MET A 23 -24.21 -4.42 12.74
C MET A 23 -25.56 -4.56 13.43
N ASP A 24 -25.83 -5.77 13.91
CA ASP A 24 -27.00 -6.07 14.74
C ASP A 24 -26.85 -5.44 16.13
N GLU A 25 -27.98 -5.07 16.75
CA GLU A 25 -27.95 -4.32 18.00
C GLU A 25 -27.17 -5.04 19.10
N SER A 26 -27.24 -6.38 19.13
CA SER A 26 -26.56 -7.24 20.11
C SER A 26 -25.03 -7.24 19.97
N ARG A 27 -24.49 -7.07 18.75
CA ARG A 27 -23.05 -7.07 18.47
C ARG A 27 -22.40 -5.71 18.75
N ALA A 28 -23.17 -4.63 18.63
CA ALA A 28 -22.70 -3.26 18.89
C ALA A 28 -22.32 -3.01 20.36
N TYR A 29 -22.95 -3.71 21.32
CA TYR A 29 -22.66 -3.55 22.75
C TYR A 29 -21.41 -4.30 23.25
N GLN A 30 -20.80 -5.16 22.43
CA GLN A 30 -19.65 -5.98 22.81
C GLN A 30 -18.30 -5.50 22.25
N GLN A 31 -18.26 -4.41 21.48
CA GLN A 31 -17.02 -3.94 20.88
C GLN A 31 -16.16 -3.16 21.87
N ASP A 32 -15.20 -3.86 22.48
CA ASP A 32 -14.02 -3.19 23.04
C ASP A 32 -13.09 -2.78 21.88
N ILE A 33 -12.90 -1.48 21.71
CA ILE A 33 -11.98 -0.91 20.71
C ILE A 33 -10.64 -0.66 21.39
N ARG A 34 -9.59 -1.36 20.94
CA ARG A 34 -8.20 -1.09 21.35
C ARG A 34 -7.44 -0.35 20.24
N PRO A 35 -6.33 0.34 20.56
CA PRO A 35 -5.42 0.88 19.56
C PRO A 35 -4.89 -0.21 18.62
N LEU A 36 -4.79 0.12 17.33
CA LEU A 36 -4.21 -0.73 16.31
C LEU A 36 -2.70 -0.53 16.25
N LYS A 37 -1.93 -1.62 16.30
CA LYS A 37 -0.49 -1.63 16.09
C LYS A 37 -0.19 -1.76 14.61
N ILE A 38 0.29 -0.67 14.00
CA ILE A 38 0.69 -0.64 12.58
C ILE A 38 2.19 -0.51 12.48
N CYS A 39 2.80 -1.36 11.65
CA CYS A 39 4.21 -1.31 11.35
C CYS A 39 4.46 -0.74 9.95
N ILE A 40 5.52 0.06 9.76
CA ILE A 40 5.91 0.57 8.44
C ILE A 40 7.38 0.24 8.18
N LEU A 41 7.65 -0.70 7.27
CA LEU A 41 8.98 -0.90 6.72
C LEU A 41 9.22 0.12 5.61
N ASN A 42 9.91 1.21 5.98
CA ASN A 42 10.21 2.30 5.08
C ASN A 42 11.54 2.05 4.35
N LEU A 43 11.46 1.64 3.09
CA LEU A 43 12.57 1.40 2.17
C LEU A 43 12.85 2.58 1.24
N MET A 44 12.05 3.66 1.34
CA MET A 44 12.23 4.84 0.51
C MET A 44 13.50 5.62 0.91
N PRO A 45 14.15 6.30 -0.05
CA PRO A 45 15.31 7.13 0.23
C PRO A 45 14.93 8.39 1.03
N THR A 46 13.78 9.00 0.72
CA THR A 46 13.25 10.19 1.41
C THR A 46 12.32 9.76 2.56
N LYS A 47 12.92 9.24 3.63
CA LYS A 47 12.18 8.63 4.75
C LYS A 47 11.12 9.53 5.38
N GLN A 48 11.50 10.74 5.77
CA GLN A 48 10.60 11.71 6.42
C GLN A 48 9.41 12.14 5.53
N GLU A 49 9.64 12.28 4.22
CA GLU A 49 8.57 12.59 3.26
C GLU A 49 7.59 11.42 3.17
N THR A 50 8.12 10.20 3.07
CA THR A 50 7.32 8.96 3.02
C THR A 50 6.54 8.73 4.32
N GLU A 51 7.16 9.00 5.47
CA GLU A 51 6.51 8.98 6.80
C GLU A 51 5.30 9.91 6.80
N THR A 52 5.49 11.16 6.36
CA THR A 52 4.44 12.18 6.33
C THR A 52 3.28 11.75 5.42
N GLN A 53 3.59 11.24 4.23
CA GLN A 53 2.62 10.76 3.25
C GLN A 53 1.74 9.63 3.80
N LEU A 54 2.37 8.59 4.36
CA LEU A 54 1.65 7.43 4.90
C LEU A 54 0.89 7.76 6.18
N ILE A 55 1.51 8.48 7.12
CA ILE A 55 0.87 8.83 8.39
C ILE A 55 -0.33 9.74 8.15
N ARG A 56 -0.30 10.63 7.16
CA ARG A 56 -1.46 11.45 6.79
C ARG A 56 -2.66 10.60 6.37
N LEU A 57 -2.44 9.53 5.62
CA LEU A 57 -3.51 8.63 5.18
C LEU A 57 -3.99 7.73 6.32
N LEU A 58 -3.07 7.24 7.16
CA LEU A 58 -3.41 6.46 8.35
C LEU A 58 -4.18 7.28 9.39
N GLY A 59 -3.91 8.59 9.48
CA GLY A 59 -4.58 9.49 10.41
C GLY A 59 -6.04 9.81 10.04
N ASN A 60 -6.51 9.44 8.84
CA ASN A 60 -7.87 9.72 8.40
C ASN A 60 -8.86 8.62 8.82
N THR A 61 -8.90 8.33 10.12
CA THR A 61 -9.77 7.33 10.72
C THR A 61 -10.08 7.69 12.18
N PRO A 62 -11.26 7.32 12.72
CA PRO A 62 -11.55 7.47 14.15
C PRO A 62 -10.82 6.44 15.04
N LEU A 63 -10.16 5.43 14.46
CA LEU A 63 -9.42 4.41 15.20
C LEU A 63 -8.09 4.97 15.72
N GLN A 64 -7.73 4.64 16.96
CA GLN A 64 -6.40 4.94 17.48
C GLN A 64 -5.37 4.01 16.83
N ILE A 65 -4.25 4.56 16.35
CA ILE A 65 -3.18 3.81 15.69
C ILE A 65 -1.84 4.10 16.39
N ASP A 66 -1.18 3.03 16.84
CA ASP A 66 0.18 3.03 17.33
C ASP A 66 1.13 2.62 16.19
N VAL A 67 1.91 3.57 15.67
CA VAL A 67 2.82 3.33 14.54
C VAL A 67 4.22 2.96 15.03
N SER A 68 4.80 1.90 14.46
CA SER A 68 6.23 1.56 14.60
C SER A 68 6.93 1.62 13.25
N LEU A 69 8.00 2.41 13.16
CA LEU A 69 8.81 2.54 11.95
C LEU A 69 9.95 1.51 11.95
N LEU A 70 10.14 0.83 10.82
CA LEU A 70 11.21 -0.12 10.59
C LEU A 70 12.11 0.29 9.43
N HIS A 71 13.38 -0.05 9.57
CA HIS A 71 14.35 -0.02 8.48
C HIS A 71 15.17 -1.31 8.45
N PRO A 72 15.72 -1.71 7.29
CA PRO A 72 16.65 -2.82 7.22
C PRO A 72 17.90 -2.49 8.05
N SER A 73 18.30 -3.42 8.90
CA SER A 73 19.51 -3.34 9.72
C SER A 73 20.78 -3.34 8.86
N SER A 74 20.72 -4.00 7.70
CA SER A 74 21.83 -4.11 6.76
C SER A 74 22.02 -2.89 5.84
N HIS A 75 21.16 -1.88 5.94
CA HIS A 75 21.15 -0.75 4.99
C HIS A 75 21.34 0.60 5.68
N GLU A 76 22.39 1.34 5.30
CA GLU A 76 22.55 2.75 5.64
C GLU A 76 21.89 3.64 4.57
N PRO A 77 20.81 4.38 4.92
CA PRO A 77 20.14 5.27 3.97
C PRO A 77 21.01 6.48 3.63
N LYS A 78 21.13 6.83 2.34
CA LYS A 78 21.95 7.97 1.89
C LYS A 78 21.38 9.34 2.26
N ASN A 79 20.06 9.46 2.36
CA ASN A 79 19.35 10.74 2.48
C ASN A 79 18.67 10.93 3.84
N THR A 80 19.04 10.15 4.86
CA THR A 80 18.47 10.27 6.21
C THR A 80 19.59 10.34 7.24
N SER A 81 19.46 11.25 8.21
CA SER A 81 20.43 11.37 9.29
C SER A 81 20.43 10.12 10.18
N LYS A 82 21.60 9.77 10.72
CA LYS A 82 21.73 8.62 11.63
C LYS A 82 20.92 8.86 12.92
N GLU A 83 20.83 10.10 13.36
CA GLU A 83 20.08 10.54 14.53
C GLU A 83 18.57 10.27 14.36
N HIS A 84 18.00 10.56 13.19
CA HIS A 84 16.58 10.29 12.92
C HIS A 84 16.28 8.78 12.97
N LEU A 85 17.17 7.96 12.39
CA LEU A 85 17.02 6.51 12.43
C LEU A 85 17.12 5.97 13.86
N GLN A 86 18.14 6.37 14.61
CA GLN A 86 18.33 5.91 15.99
C GLN A 86 17.19 6.29 16.92
N GLN A 87 16.57 7.46 16.70
CA GLN A 87 15.52 7.95 17.59
C GLN A 87 14.14 7.34 17.28
N PHE A 88 13.82 7.09 16.01
CA PHE A 88 12.45 6.78 15.59
C PHE A 88 12.27 5.40 14.94
N TYR A 89 13.35 4.77 14.49
CA TYR A 89 13.29 3.50 13.78
C TYR A 89 13.76 2.34 14.65
N LYS A 90 13.16 1.17 14.36
CA LYS A 90 13.56 -0.13 14.90
C LYS A 90 14.02 -1.05 13.78
N THR A 91 14.69 -2.13 14.14
CA THR A 91 15.06 -3.22 13.25
C THR A 91 14.14 -4.43 13.46
N ILE A 92 14.11 -5.35 12.49
CA ILE A 92 13.34 -6.59 12.62
C ILE A 92 13.73 -7.39 13.88
N SER A 93 15.01 -7.33 14.27
CA SER A 93 15.53 -8.03 15.46
C SER A 93 14.88 -7.59 16.76
N GLU A 94 14.47 -6.33 16.85
CA GLU A 94 13.87 -5.70 18.04
C GLU A 94 12.37 -5.98 18.14
N ILE A 95 11.72 -6.26 17.01
CA ILE A 95 10.26 -6.42 16.94
C ILE A 95 9.81 -7.84 16.61
N LYS A 96 10.72 -8.77 16.31
CA LYS A 96 10.38 -10.13 15.84
C LYS A 96 9.48 -10.92 16.80
N SER A 97 9.54 -10.63 18.10
CA SER A 97 8.70 -11.25 19.13
C SER A 97 7.34 -10.57 19.29
N LEU A 98 7.12 -9.42 18.65
CA LEU A 98 5.87 -8.68 18.68
C LEU A 98 4.96 -9.15 17.55
N LYS A 99 3.67 -8.84 17.71
CA LYS A 99 2.64 -8.98 16.67
C LYS A 99 2.03 -7.62 16.36
N PHE A 100 1.58 -7.47 15.12
CA PHE A 100 0.99 -6.26 14.60
C PHE A 100 -0.34 -6.56 13.92
N ASP A 101 -1.24 -5.60 13.96
CA ASP A 101 -2.54 -5.71 13.30
C ASP A 101 -2.37 -5.47 11.80
N GLY A 102 -1.48 -4.55 11.42
CA GLY A 102 -1.19 -4.27 10.03
C GLY A 102 0.25 -3.86 9.79
N MET A 103 0.72 -4.06 8.56
CA MET A 103 2.04 -3.62 8.14
C MET A 103 2.00 -2.97 6.75
N ILE A 104 2.82 -1.96 6.55
CA ILE A 104 3.07 -1.35 5.23
C ILE A 104 4.53 -1.60 4.86
N ILE A 105 4.76 -2.10 3.66
CA ILE A 105 6.09 -2.23 3.05
C ILE A 105 6.17 -1.30 1.85
N THR A 106 7.02 -0.28 1.91
CA THR A 106 7.08 0.76 0.88
C THR A 106 7.80 0.31 -0.39
N GLY A 107 7.76 1.16 -1.42
CA GLY A 107 8.67 1.06 -2.55
C GLY A 107 10.13 1.28 -2.15
N ALA A 108 11.03 1.00 -3.08
CA ALA A 108 12.46 1.17 -2.93
C ALA A 108 13.13 1.47 -4.28
N PRO A 109 14.23 2.23 -4.33
CA PRO A 109 14.91 2.61 -5.58
C PRO A 109 15.87 1.53 -6.07
N VAL A 110 15.42 0.27 -6.12
CA VAL A 110 16.24 -0.90 -6.48
C VAL A 110 15.60 -1.77 -7.57
N GLU A 111 14.53 -1.27 -8.20
CA GLU A 111 13.71 -2.08 -9.11
C GLU A 111 14.42 -2.55 -10.39
N THR A 112 15.52 -1.91 -10.81
CA THR A 112 16.29 -2.35 -11.99
C THR A 112 17.22 -3.52 -11.70
N LEU A 113 17.52 -3.79 -10.43
CA LEU A 113 18.33 -4.93 -10.00
C LEU A 113 17.49 -6.21 -9.99
N PRO A 114 18.03 -7.38 -10.40
CA PRO A 114 17.47 -8.66 -10.01
C PRO A 114 17.26 -8.73 -8.48
N PHE A 115 16.24 -9.45 -8.02
CA PHE A 115 15.93 -9.50 -6.57
C PHE A 115 17.13 -10.00 -5.76
N ASP A 116 17.80 -11.05 -6.23
CA ASP A 116 18.95 -11.64 -5.53
C ASP A 116 20.20 -10.74 -5.52
N ASP A 117 20.22 -9.69 -6.35
CA ASP A 117 21.28 -8.68 -6.37
C ASP A 117 20.99 -7.49 -5.43
N VAL A 118 19.80 -7.45 -4.81
CA VAL A 118 19.47 -6.41 -3.83
C VAL A 118 20.19 -6.72 -2.52
N HIS A 119 21.01 -5.78 -2.06
CA HIS A 119 21.88 -5.95 -0.88
C HIS A 119 21.17 -6.49 0.37
N TYR A 120 19.95 -6.03 0.64
CA TYR A 120 19.16 -6.43 1.82
C TYR A 120 18.11 -7.51 1.49
N TRP A 121 18.26 -8.25 0.39
CA TRP A 121 17.26 -9.22 -0.06
C TRP A 121 17.04 -10.37 0.92
N ASP A 122 18.09 -10.93 1.52
CA ASP A 122 17.95 -11.99 2.53
C ASP A 122 17.20 -11.50 3.78
N GLU A 123 17.45 -10.26 4.20
CA GLU A 123 16.71 -9.60 5.28
C GLU A 123 15.24 -9.36 4.88
N MET A 124 15.00 -8.95 3.63
CA MET A 124 13.66 -8.75 3.09
C MET A 124 12.85 -10.06 3.09
N LYS A 125 13.44 -11.18 2.64
CA LYS A 125 12.79 -12.50 2.69
C LYS A 125 12.41 -12.88 4.13
N SER A 126 13.33 -12.67 5.07
CA SER A 126 13.09 -12.95 6.50
C SER A 126 11.95 -12.11 7.07
N ILE A 127 11.84 -10.84 6.67
CA ILE A 127 10.75 -9.95 7.07
C ILE A 127 9.42 -10.42 6.45
N LEU A 128 9.42 -10.76 5.15
CA LEU A 128 8.22 -11.24 4.46
C LEU A 128 7.71 -12.56 5.06
N ASP A 129 8.61 -13.48 5.42
CA ASP A 129 8.26 -14.70 6.14
C ASP A 129 7.64 -14.38 7.50
N TRP A 130 8.26 -13.48 8.27
CA TRP A 130 7.74 -13.03 9.56
C TRP A 130 6.35 -12.40 9.45
N THR A 131 6.05 -11.64 8.37
CA THR A 131 4.71 -11.07 8.20
C THR A 131 3.61 -12.12 8.14
N THR A 132 3.92 -13.34 7.68
CA THR A 132 2.93 -14.42 7.51
C THR A 132 2.37 -14.93 8.84
N THR A 133 3.14 -14.83 9.93
CA THR A 133 2.76 -15.32 11.26
C THR A 133 2.51 -14.22 12.27
N ASN A 134 3.04 -13.01 12.05
CA ASN A 134 3.06 -11.95 13.05
C ASN A 134 2.25 -10.70 12.67
N VAL A 135 1.69 -10.65 11.45
CA VAL A 135 0.89 -9.52 10.97
C VAL A 135 -0.43 -10.02 10.41
N THR A 136 -1.56 -9.40 10.78
CA THR A 136 -2.88 -9.79 10.23
C THR A 136 -2.99 -9.47 8.73
N SER A 137 -2.65 -8.23 8.33
CA SER A 137 -2.66 -7.82 6.92
C SER A 137 -1.48 -6.91 6.56
N THR A 138 -0.81 -7.19 5.45
CA THR A 138 0.33 -6.43 4.95
C THR A 138 0.01 -5.80 3.60
N LEU A 139 0.14 -4.47 3.53
CA LEU A 139 0.00 -3.67 2.33
C LEU A 139 1.39 -3.35 1.75
N HIS A 140 1.62 -3.77 0.52
CA HIS A 140 2.90 -3.64 -0.16
C HIS A 140 2.78 -2.62 -1.29
N ILE A 141 3.74 -1.69 -1.39
CA ILE A 141 3.69 -0.56 -2.32
C ILE A 141 4.83 -0.66 -3.32
N CYS A 142 4.54 -0.45 -4.60
CA CYS A 142 5.49 -0.38 -5.71
C CYS A 142 6.48 -1.57 -5.70
N TRP A 143 7.79 -1.34 -5.57
CA TRP A 143 8.78 -2.41 -5.49
C TRP A 143 8.54 -3.38 -4.33
N GLY A 144 8.06 -2.91 -3.18
CA GLY A 144 7.68 -3.79 -2.06
C GLY A 144 6.60 -4.79 -2.44
N ALA A 145 5.68 -4.39 -3.34
CA ALA A 145 4.65 -5.28 -3.88
C ALA A 145 5.25 -6.34 -4.81
N GLN A 146 6.18 -5.96 -5.67
CA GLN A 146 6.89 -6.89 -6.55
C GLN A 146 7.76 -7.88 -5.75
N ALA A 147 8.45 -7.40 -4.71
CA ALA A 147 9.24 -8.24 -3.81
C ALA A 147 8.39 -9.30 -3.11
N ALA A 148 7.23 -8.92 -2.59
CA ALA A 148 6.32 -9.83 -1.92
C ALA A 148 5.67 -10.84 -2.89
N LEU A 149 5.28 -10.40 -4.09
CA LEU A 149 4.78 -11.30 -5.13
C LEU A 149 5.83 -12.32 -5.56
N TYR A 150 7.09 -11.89 -5.72
CA TYR A 150 8.18 -12.79 -6.06
C TYR A 150 8.46 -13.80 -4.93
N HIS A 151 8.58 -13.32 -3.69
CA HIS A 151 8.89 -14.19 -2.55
C HIS A 151 7.80 -15.23 -2.29
N HIS A 152 6.53 -14.81 -2.21
CA HIS A 152 5.43 -15.68 -1.84
C HIS A 152 4.85 -16.51 -3.01
N TYR A 153 4.96 -16.01 -4.25
CA TYR A 153 4.27 -16.61 -5.41
C TYR A 153 5.17 -16.81 -6.63
N GLN A 154 6.47 -16.50 -6.53
CA GLN A 154 7.45 -16.65 -7.62
C GLN A 154 7.15 -15.81 -8.88
N ILE A 155 6.29 -14.79 -8.75
CA ILE A 155 5.97 -13.86 -9.84
C ILE A 155 7.12 -12.87 -10.02
N ARG A 156 7.78 -12.92 -11.17
CA ARG A 156 8.95 -12.08 -11.46
C ARG A 156 8.53 -10.74 -12.05
N LYS A 157 9.21 -9.67 -11.62
CA LYS A 157 9.15 -8.36 -12.28
C LYS A 157 9.86 -8.40 -13.64
N ARG A 158 9.40 -7.59 -14.58
CA ARG A 158 9.96 -7.42 -15.92
C ARG A 158 10.29 -5.94 -16.16
N PRO A 159 11.38 -5.62 -16.86
CA PRO A 159 11.68 -4.24 -17.22
C PRO A 159 10.66 -3.71 -18.22
N LEU A 160 10.35 -2.42 -18.10
CA LEU A 160 9.61 -1.66 -19.10
C LEU A 160 10.59 -1.01 -20.09
N ASN A 161 10.16 -0.83 -21.33
CA ASN A 161 10.95 -0.12 -22.35
C ASN A 161 11.19 1.34 -21.98
N THR A 162 10.19 1.97 -21.35
CA THR A 162 10.24 3.34 -20.85
C THR A 162 9.72 3.37 -19.41
N LYS A 163 10.20 4.33 -18.61
CA LYS A 163 9.70 4.53 -17.24
C LYS A 163 8.20 4.83 -17.31
N LEU A 164 7.39 4.07 -16.58
CA LEU A 164 6.01 4.41 -16.35
C LEU A 164 5.96 5.52 -15.30
N PHE A 165 5.72 6.74 -15.75
CA PHE A 165 5.87 7.95 -14.94
C PHE A 165 4.73 8.93 -15.20
N GLY A 166 3.83 9.13 -14.24
CA GLY A 166 2.65 9.97 -14.43
C GLY A 166 1.43 9.55 -13.62
N ILE A 167 0.28 10.13 -13.96
CA ILE A 167 -1.04 9.81 -13.43
C ILE A 167 -1.83 9.03 -14.48
N TYR A 168 -2.31 7.85 -14.12
CA TYR A 168 -2.97 6.94 -15.05
C TYR A 168 -4.39 6.67 -14.60
N ASN A 169 -5.27 6.40 -15.57
CA ASN A 169 -6.64 5.98 -15.32
C ASN A 169 -6.69 4.47 -15.06
N HIS A 170 -7.42 4.08 -14.02
CA HIS A 170 -7.61 2.71 -13.56
C HIS A 170 -9.09 2.38 -13.53
N THR A 171 -9.40 1.10 -13.70
CA THR A 171 -10.76 0.56 -13.61
C THR A 171 -10.82 -0.44 -12.46
N VAL A 172 -11.96 -0.49 -11.76
CA VAL A 172 -12.27 -1.56 -10.81
C VAL A 172 -12.61 -2.84 -11.58
N ASN A 173 -11.91 -3.95 -11.30
CA ASN A 173 -12.11 -5.22 -12.00
C ASN A 173 -12.99 -6.22 -11.24
N VAL A 174 -13.20 -6.00 -9.93
CA VAL A 174 -14.00 -6.88 -9.08
C VAL A 174 -15.04 -6.07 -8.33
N SER A 175 -16.31 -6.44 -8.49
CA SER A 175 -17.42 -5.81 -7.77
C SER A 175 -17.43 -6.20 -6.30
N ASN A 176 -17.86 -5.28 -5.44
CA ASN A 176 -18.12 -5.52 -4.01
C ASN A 176 -16.90 -5.96 -3.18
N VAL A 177 -15.65 -5.78 -3.62
CA VAL A 177 -14.51 -6.07 -2.74
C VAL A 177 -14.36 -4.98 -1.68
N ASN A 178 -14.18 -5.36 -0.40
CA ASN A 178 -14.10 -4.42 0.72
C ASN A 178 -13.01 -3.36 0.53
N LEU A 179 -11.87 -3.73 -0.09
CA LEU A 179 -10.74 -2.81 -0.29
C LEU A 179 -11.09 -1.63 -1.20
N LEU A 180 -11.92 -1.86 -2.21
CA LEU A 180 -12.31 -0.87 -3.22
C LEU A 180 -13.70 -0.28 -2.95
N ARG A 181 -14.22 -0.46 -1.74
CA ARG A 181 -15.53 0.08 -1.39
C ARG A 181 -15.55 1.61 -1.49
N GLY A 182 -16.50 2.13 -2.25
CA GLY A 182 -16.63 3.57 -2.50
C GLY A 182 -15.70 4.12 -3.57
N PHE A 183 -14.88 3.28 -4.21
CA PHE A 183 -14.18 3.67 -5.43
C PHE A 183 -15.20 3.90 -6.55
N ASP A 184 -14.94 4.93 -7.34
CA ASP A 184 -15.56 5.09 -8.65
C ASP A 184 -15.13 3.96 -9.60
N ASP A 185 -15.96 3.67 -10.61
CA ASP A 185 -15.65 2.68 -11.65
C ASP A 185 -14.33 2.99 -12.36
N TYR A 186 -14.05 4.29 -12.56
CA TYR A 186 -12.81 4.82 -13.11
C TYR A 186 -12.18 5.81 -12.13
N PHE A 187 -10.87 5.71 -11.95
CA PHE A 187 -10.17 6.58 -11.03
C PHE A 187 -8.70 6.77 -11.41
N LEU A 188 -8.07 7.79 -10.83
CA LEU A 188 -6.70 8.16 -11.14
C LEU A 188 -5.75 7.71 -10.03
N ALA A 189 -4.60 7.14 -10.41
CA ALA A 189 -3.51 6.88 -9.47
C ALA A 189 -2.13 7.11 -10.11
N PRO A 190 -1.14 7.59 -9.32
CA PRO A 190 0.21 7.83 -9.81
C PRO A 190 1.00 6.53 -9.92
N HIS A 191 1.86 6.44 -10.94
CA HIS A 191 2.89 5.41 -11.08
C HIS A 191 4.25 6.08 -11.35
N SER A 192 5.30 5.54 -10.75
CA SER A 192 6.70 5.91 -11.02
C SER A 192 7.58 4.67 -10.90
N ARG A 193 7.77 3.94 -12.00
CA ARG A 193 8.52 2.68 -12.02
C ARG A 193 9.07 2.31 -13.40
N HIS A 194 10.20 1.63 -13.42
CA HIS A 194 10.90 1.05 -14.57
C HIS A 194 10.59 -0.43 -14.78
N THR A 195 9.85 -1.05 -13.87
CA THR A 195 9.48 -2.47 -13.95
C THR A 195 8.00 -2.70 -13.78
N THR A 196 7.50 -3.84 -14.22
CA THR A 196 6.10 -4.25 -14.13
C THR A 196 5.96 -5.74 -13.85
N ILE A 197 4.73 -6.19 -13.65
CA ILE A 197 4.32 -7.60 -13.60
C ILE A 197 3.26 -7.80 -14.67
N HIS A 198 3.13 -9.03 -15.19
CA HIS A 198 2.06 -9.33 -16.13
C HIS A 198 0.82 -9.78 -15.39
N ARG A 199 -0.33 -9.38 -15.91
CA ARG A 199 -1.64 -9.76 -15.38
C ARG A 199 -1.83 -11.27 -15.37
N GLN A 200 -1.41 -11.95 -16.45
CA GLN A 200 -1.55 -13.41 -16.56
C GLN A 200 -0.83 -14.15 -15.42
N ASP A 201 0.37 -13.71 -15.03
CA ASP A 201 1.11 -14.38 -13.95
C ASP A 201 0.36 -14.34 -12.61
N ILE A 202 -0.47 -13.31 -12.38
CA ILE A 202 -1.32 -13.22 -11.17
C ILE A 202 -2.55 -14.10 -11.33
N GLU A 203 -3.19 -14.07 -12.50
CA GLU A 203 -4.42 -14.85 -12.77
C GLU A 203 -4.17 -16.37 -12.76
N GLU A 204 -2.94 -16.82 -12.99
CA GLU A 204 -2.52 -18.21 -12.86
C GLU A 204 -2.43 -18.70 -11.41
N ILE A 205 -2.37 -17.79 -10.43
CA ILE A 205 -2.28 -18.14 -9.00
C ILE A 205 -3.68 -18.12 -8.38
N SER A 206 -4.18 -19.30 -7.99
CA SER A 206 -5.53 -19.47 -7.43
C SER A 206 -5.82 -18.60 -6.20
N ASP A 207 -4.79 -18.25 -5.46
CA ASP A 207 -4.89 -17.53 -4.18
C ASP A 207 -4.87 -16.02 -4.37
N LEU A 208 -4.60 -15.52 -5.57
CA LEU A 208 -4.54 -14.11 -5.90
C LEU A 208 -5.75 -13.67 -6.71
N GLU A 209 -6.04 -12.37 -6.65
CA GLU A 209 -7.07 -11.71 -7.44
C GLU A 209 -6.59 -10.31 -7.86
N VAL A 210 -6.82 -9.95 -9.12
CA VAL A 210 -6.58 -8.59 -9.63
C VAL A 210 -7.82 -7.74 -9.36
N LEU A 211 -7.71 -6.78 -8.46
CA LEU A 211 -8.83 -5.93 -8.05
C LEU A 211 -8.96 -4.68 -8.92
N SER A 212 -7.85 -4.15 -9.42
CA SER A 212 -7.84 -2.98 -10.31
C SER A 212 -6.65 -2.97 -11.26
N SER A 213 -6.87 -2.49 -12.47
CA SER A 213 -5.86 -2.37 -13.53
C SER A 213 -6.12 -1.15 -14.41
N SER A 214 -5.13 -0.81 -15.22
CA SER A 214 -5.15 0.24 -16.23
C SER A 214 -4.70 -0.34 -17.57
N ASP A 215 -5.31 0.11 -18.65
CA ASP A 215 -4.87 -0.28 -20.00
C ASP A 215 -3.45 0.23 -20.30
N GLU A 216 -3.06 1.37 -19.71
CA GLU A 216 -1.73 1.97 -19.90
C GLU A 216 -0.74 1.54 -18.81
N ALA A 217 -1.16 1.55 -17.55
CA ALA A 217 -0.27 1.24 -16.42
C ALA A 217 -0.24 -0.25 -16.04
N GLY A 218 -1.11 -1.10 -16.58
CA GLY A 218 -1.20 -2.52 -16.21
C GLY A 218 -1.84 -2.74 -14.83
N VAL A 219 -1.44 -3.82 -14.15
CA VAL A 219 -1.97 -4.15 -12.81
C VAL A 219 -1.67 -3.03 -11.83
N TYR A 220 -2.70 -2.57 -11.11
CA TYR A 220 -2.56 -1.56 -10.07
C TYR A 220 -2.76 -2.15 -8.67
N ILE A 221 -3.89 -2.81 -8.41
CA ILE A 221 -4.16 -3.46 -7.12
C ILE A 221 -4.43 -4.94 -7.35
N ALA A 222 -3.71 -5.77 -6.61
CA ALA A 222 -3.99 -7.19 -6.45
C ALA A 222 -4.00 -7.54 -4.95
N SER A 223 -4.64 -8.65 -4.58
CA SER A 223 -4.63 -9.14 -3.21
C SER A 223 -4.66 -10.66 -3.15
N SER A 224 -4.18 -11.22 -2.05
CA SER A 224 -4.53 -12.59 -1.68
C SER A 224 -6.00 -12.67 -1.27
N LYS A 225 -6.67 -13.78 -1.59
CA LYS A 225 -8.10 -13.99 -1.29
C LYS A 225 -8.42 -14.00 0.20
N ASP A 226 -7.44 -14.32 1.04
CA ASP A 226 -7.54 -14.25 2.51
C ASP A 226 -7.32 -12.83 3.07
N GLY A 227 -7.04 -11.83 2.22
CA GLY A 227 -6.84 -10.44 2.62
C GLY A 227 -5.54 -10.15 3.39
N LYS A 228 -4.70 -11.17 3.61
CA LYS A 228 -3.45 -11.01 4.37
C LYS A 228 -2.37 -10.25 3.61
N ARG A 229 -2.42 -10.26 2.28
CA ARG A 229 -1.42 -9.59 1.42
C ARG A 229 -2.13 -8.75 0.37
N ILE A 230 -1.83 -7.46 0.37
CA ILE A 230 -2.33 -6.49 -0.61
C ILE A 230 -1.14 -5.90 -1.35
N PHE A 231 -1.26 -5.79 -2.67
CA PHE A 231 -0.20 -5.39 -3.58
C PHE A 231 -0.66 -4.16 -4.38
N VAL A 232 -0.05 -3.01 -4.14
CA VAL A 232 -0.35 -1.74 -4.79
C VAL A 232 0.86 -1.37 -5.65
N MET A 233 0.75 -1.48 -6.98
CA MET A 233 1.85 -1.27 -7.91
C MET A 233 2.16 0.21 -8.19
N GLY A 234 1.24 1.11 -7.84
CA GLY A 234 1.41 2.55 -7.94
C GLY A 234 1.69 3.19 -6.58
N HIS A 235 1.56 4.52 -6.51
CA HIS A 235 1.94 5.32 -5.35
C HIS A 235 0.78 6.18 -4.81
N ALA A 236 -0.29 5.53 -4.36
CA ALA A 236 -1.46 6.24 -3.81
C ALA A 236 -1.09 7.25 -2.70
N GLU A 237 0.01 7.03 -1.99
CA GLU A 237 0.52 7.87 -0.92
C GLU A 237 1.14 9.20 -1.37
N TYR A 238 1.48 9.34 -2.66
CA TYR A 238 2.20 10.51 -3.14
C TYR A 238 1.46 11.83 -2.91
N ASP A 239 2.22 12.84 -2.52
CA ASP A 239 1.77 14.22 -2.48
C ASP A 239 1.73 14.82 -3.89
N ALA A 240 0.98 15.91 -4.04
CA ALA A 240 0.78 16.59 -5.31
C ALA A 240 2.10 16.92 -6.03
N HIS A 241 3.19 17.17 -5.30
CA HIS A 241 4.47 17.63 -5.85
C HIS A 241 5.52 16.53 -5.98
N THR A 242 5.22 15.28 -5.60
CA THR A 242 6.24 14.22 -5.53
C THR A 242 6.79 13.87 -6.92
N LEU A 243 5.94 13.70 -7.94
CA LEU A 243 6.43 13.45 -9.31
C LEU A 243 7.17 14.66 -9.90
N LYS A 244 6.82 15.89 -9.49
CA LYS A 244 7.54 17.12 -9.88
C LYS A 244 8.98 17.08 -9.34
N LYS A 245 9.16 16.74 -8.06
CA LYS A 245 10.49 16.61 -7.45
C LYS A 245 11.33 15.51 -8.14
N GLU A 246 10.73 14.38 -8.49
CA GLU A 246 11.41 13.33 -9.24
C GLU A 246 11.84 13.80 -10.63
N TYR A 247 10.94 14.46 -11.36
CA TYR A 247 11.20 15.02 -12.69
C TYR A 247 12.35 16.04 -12.67
N GLU A 248 12.31 17.00 -11.74
CA GLU A 248 13.35 18.02 -11.57
C GLU A 248 14.71 17.42 -11.19
N ARG A 249 14.70 16.40 -10.31
CA ARG A 249 15.92 15.67 -9.93
C ARG A 249 16.55 14.97 -11.13
N ASP A 250 15.75 14.24 -11.90
CA ASP A 250 16.22 13.42 -13.01
C ASP A 250 16.76 14.30 -14.16
N ILE A 251 16.12 15.46 -14.43
CA ILE A 251 16.65 16.46 -15.35
C ILE A 251 18.00 17.02 -14.88
N LYS A 252 18.13 17.38 -13.61
CA LYS A 252 19.38 17.92 -13.05
C LYS A 252 20.53 16.91 -13.12
N GLN A 253 20.24 15.62 -13.09
CA GLN A 253 21.23 14.56 -13.24
C GLN A 253 21.64 14.28 -14.70
N GLY A 254 21.07 15.03 -15.67
CA GLY A 254 21.37 14.87 -17.09
C GLY A 254 20.73 13.64 -17.72
N GLY A 255 19.76 13.02 -17.04
CA GLY A 255 19.01 11.88 -17.58
C GLY A 255 18.01 12.33 -18.65
N ALA A 256 17.78 11.49 -19.65
CA ALA A 256 16.63 11.63 -20.55
C ALA A 256 15.35 11.30 -19.75
N CYS A 257 14.81 12.27 -19.02
CA CYS A 257 13.59 12.13 -18.25
C CYS A 257 12.40 12.63 -19.07
N GLN A 258 11.42 11.77 -19.30
CA GLN A 258 10.15 12.17 -19.90
C GLN A 258 9.31 12.92 -18.86
N MET A 259 8.53 13.90 -19.32
CA MET A 259 7.57 14.59 -18.46
C MET A 259 6.55 13.58 -17.92
N PRO A 260 6.17 13.64 -16.63
CA PRO A 260 5.15 12.75 -16.10
C PRO A 260 3.81 12.96 -16.82
N ILE A 261 3.26 11.87 -17.33
CA ILE A 261 2.02 11.85 -18.11
C ILE A 261 0.84 12.32 -17.24
N ASN A 262 -0.06 13.14 -17.82
CA ASN A 262 -1.28 13.64 -17.19
C ASN A 262 -1.08 14.30 -15.80
N TYR A 263 0.06 14.96 -15.58
CA TYR A 263 0.41 15.50 -14.26
C TYR A 263 0.49 17.02 -14.23
N PHE A 264 1.24 17.64 -15.14
CA PHE A 264 1.36 19.10 -15.22
C PHE A 264 0.21 19.71 -16.01
N PRO A 265 -0.48 20.75 -15.48
CA PRO A 265 -1.42 21.54 -16.26
C PRO A 265 -0.76 22.07 -17.54
N ASP A 266 -1.41 21.87 -18.68
CA ASP A 266 -0.94 22.33 -20.01
C ASP A 266 0.52 21.93 -20.32
N GLU A 267 0.98 20.79 -19.79
CA GLU A 267 2.36 20.30 -19.92
C GLU A 267 3.42 21.33 -19.43
N ASN A 268 3.06 22.17 -18.46
CA ASN A 268 3.93 23.20 -17.91
C ASN A 268 4.57 22.77 -16.57
N PRO A 269 5.87 22.46 -16.51
CA PRO A 269 6.55 22.05 -15.28
C PRO A 269 6.55 23.10 -14.16
N GLU A 270 6.39 24.37 -14.50
CA GLU A 270 6.33 25.46 -13.54
C GLU A 270 4.97 25.55 -12.84
N ALA A 271 3.91 25.00 -13.46
CA ALA A 271 2.59 24.99 -12.88
C ALA A 271 2.50 24.07 -11.64
N LEU A 272 1.56 24.39 -10.74
CA LEU A 272 1.25 23.56 -9.59
C LEU A 272 0.36 22.39 -10.04
N PRO A 273 0.83 21.13 -9.93
CA PRO A 273 0.06 19.96 -10.33
C PRO A 273 -1.16 19.75 -9.41
N PRO A 274 -2.36 19.49 -9.98
CA PRO A 274 -3.55 19.20 -9.20
C PRO A 274 -3.44 17.81 -8.55
N LEU A 275 -3.94 17.68 -7.32
CA LEU A 275 -3.99 16.38 -6.65
C LEU A 275 -5.27 15.61 -7.00
N GLN A 276 -5.23 14.87 -8.12
CA GLN A 276 -6.41 14.21 -8.69
C GLN A 276 -6.70 12.81 -8.13
N TRP A 277 -5.77 12.22 -7.38
CA TRP A 277 -5.91 10.86 -6.82
C TRP A 277 -6.26 10.84 -5.32
N ARG A 278 -6.44 12.01 -4.68
CA ARG A 278 -6.64 12.14 -3.23
C ARG A 278 -7.77 11.27 -2.69
N ALA A 279 -8.92 11.25 -3.37
CA ALA A 279 -10.10 10.55 -2.90
C ALA A 279 -9.85 9.04 -2.77
N HIS A 280 -9.38 8.41 -3.85
CA HIS A 280 -9.10 6.98 -3.92
C HIS A 280 -7.93 6.58 -3.03
N SER A 281 -6.94 7.45 -2.82
CA SER A 281 -5.91 7.23 -1.79
C SER A 281 -6.51 7.14 -0.39
N ASN A 282 -7.39 8.07 -0.01
CA ASN A 282 -8.02 8.04 1.31
C ASN A 282 -8.91 6.80 1.47
N LEU A 283 -9.68 6.45 0.44
CA LEU A 283 -10.51 5.26 0.44
C LEU A 283 -9.68 3.99 0.57
N LEU A 284 -8.59 3.84 -0.18
CA LEU A 284 -7.72 2.66 -0.12
C LEU A 284 -7.24 2.37 1.30
N PHE A 285 -6.64 3.38 1.94
CA PHE A 285 -6.06 3.22 3.28
C PHE A 285 -7.12 3.10 4.37
N SER A 286 -8.24 3.84 4.25
CA SER A 286 -9.37 3.73 5.18
C SER A 286 -10.03 2.35 5.10
N ASN A 287 -10.26 1.83 3.88
CA ASN A 287 -10.82 0.51 3.67
C ASN A 287 -9.88 -0.60 4.14
N TRP A 288 -8.58 -0.48 3.87
CA TRP A 288 -7.58 -1.42 4.37
C TRP A 288 -7.58 -1.47 5.92
N LEU A 289 -7.47 -0.32 6.57
CA LEU A 289 -7.49 -0.23 8.03
C LEU A 289 -8.78 -0.80 8.63
N ASN A 290 -9.93 -0.53 8.01
CA ASN A 290 -11.20 -0.94 8.57
C ASN A 290 -11.51 -2.42 8.34
N TYR A 291 -11.34 -2.92 7.11
CA TYR A 291 -11.83 -4.23 6.71
C TYR A 291 -10.78 -5.33 6.67
N TYR A 292 -9.49 -4.97 6.63
CA TYR A 292 -8.40 -5.96 6.54
C TYR A 292 -7.52 -5.95 7.79
N VAL A 293 -7.54 -4.86 8.55
CA VAL A 293 -6.82 -4.75 9.83
C VAL A 293 -7.80 -4.85 10.99
N TYR A 294 -8.67 -3.87 11.19
CA TYR A 294 -9.50 -3.75 12.40
C TYR A 294 -10.49 -4.91 12.58
N GLN A 295 -11.23 -5.27 11.53
CA GLN A 295 -12.29 -6.28 11.62
C GLN A 295 -11.77 -7.72 11.62
N GLU A 296 -10.57 -7.95 11.07
CA GLU A 296 -9.98 -9.29 10.94
C GLU A 296 -9.02 -9.64 12.08
N THR A 297 -8.56 -8.63 12.82
CA THR A 297 -7.59 -8.83 13.90
C THR A 297 -8.31 -9.24 15.21
N PRO A 298 -7.82 -10.27 15.93
CA PRO A 298 -8.35 -10.62 17.24
C PRO A 298 -8.07 -9.52 18.28
N TYR A 299 -8.96 -9.38 19.26
CA TYR A 299 -8.77 -8.41 20.35
C TYR A 299 -7.45 -8.65 21.10
N HIS A 300 -7.10 -9.92 21.36
CA HIS A 300 -5.80 -10.29 21.91
C HIS A 300 -4.89 -10.85 20.82
N LEU A 301 -3.84 -10.10 20.46
CA LEU A 301 -2.84 -10.51 19.47
C LEU A 301 -2.12 -11.80 19.83
N ASP A 302 -1.94 -12.09 21.11
CA ASP A 302 -1.19 -13.28 21.56
C ASP A 302 -1.93 -14.60 21.34
N LYS A 303 -3.21 -14.56 20.91
CA LYS A 303 -4.06 -15.73 20.70
C LYS A 303 -4.16 -16.19 19.24
N SER A 304 -3.50 -15.51 18.28
CA SER A 304 -3.45 -15.90 16.86
C SER A 304 -2.29 -16.81 16.47
#